data_AF-V5TTS7-F1
#
_entry.id   AF-V5TTS7-F1
#
_cell.length_a   1.000
_cell.length_b   1.000
_cell.length_c   1.000
_cell.angle_alpha   90.00
_cell.angle_beta   90.00
_cell.angle_gamma   90.00
#
_symmetry.space_group_name_H-M   'P 1'
#
loop_
_entity.id
_entity.type
_entity.pdbx_description
1 polymer ?
#
loop_
_entity_poly.entity_id
_entity_poly.type
_entity_poly.pdbx_seq_one_letter_code
_entity_poly.pdbx_strand_id
1 'polypeptide(L)'
;MCAKSADYAAGTRCLERQRKQTEQALQQTLAAALKQVQSEDWLEANADYEDEDSQIVVDTANALKNDQAAWEKHKVLFCQAASSQISAKTPNYWVLATQCEINMNKARIDELNALMAQVQP
;
A
#
# COMPACT_ATOMS: atom_id res chain seq x y z
N MET A 1 19.87 -7.69 5.85
CA MET A 1 19.09 -6.48 6.22
C MET A 1 19.80 -5.25 5.66
N CYS A 2 19.13 -4.42 4.85
CA CYS A 2 19.73 -3.22 4.24
C CYS A 2 20.29 -2.21 5.26
N ALA A 3 19.74 -2.16 6.47
CA ALA A 3 20.14 -1.24 7.53
C ALA A 3 21.44 -1.62 8.29
N LYS A 4 22.11 -2.73 7.93
CA LYS A 4 23.32 -3.23 8.61
C LYS A 4 24.55 -3.33 7.69
N SER A 5 24.64 -2.56 6.60
CA SER A 5 25.88 -2.50 5.82
C SER A 5 26.91 -1.59 6.48
N ALA A 6 28.18 -2.02 6.54
CA ALA A 6 29.28 -1.18 7.01
C ALA A 6 29.50 0.07 6.13
N ASP A 7 29.03 0.03 4.88
CA ASP A 7 28.97 1.17 3.96
C ASP A 7 27.56 1.81 4.02
N TYR A 8 27.49 3.04 4.55
CA TYR A 8 26.26 3.82 4.63
C TYR A 8 25.61 4.06 3.27
N ALA A 9 26.41 4.28 2.21
CA ALA A 9 25.91 4.53 0.87
C ALA A 9 25.33 3.25 0.25
N ALA A 10 25.94 2.09 0.48
CA ALA A 10 25.38 0.80 0.09
C ALA A 10 24.06 0.50 0.80
N GLY A 11 23.97 0.81 2.09
CA GLY A 11 22.75 0.62 2.89
C GLY A 11 21.60 1.48 2.40
N THR A 12 21.89 2.75 2.10
CA THR A 12 20.93 3.72 1.54
C THR A 12 20.41 3.26 0.17
N ARG A 13 21.29 2.80 -0.74
CA ARG A 13 20.89 2.27 -2.05
C ARG A 13 20.04 1.00 -1.93
N CYS A 14 20.39 0.12 -1.00
CA CYS A 14 19.62 -1.10 -0.71
C CYS A 14 18.21 -0.74 -0.23
N LEU A 15 18.11 0.22 0.70
CA LEU A 15 16.84 0.67 1.25
C LEU A 15 15.94 1.32 0.18
N GLU A 16 16.51 2.19 -0.66
CA GLU A 16 15.76 2.80 -1.78
C GLU A 16 15.24 1.75 -2.76
N ARG A 17 16.03 0.70 -3.05
CA ARG A 17 15.58 -0.41 -3.89
C ARG A 17 14.42 -1.15 -3.25
N GLN A 18 14.48 -1.41 -1.95
CA GLN A 18 13.37 -2.05 -1.23
C GLN A 18 12.11 -1.18 -1.23
N ARG A 19 12.26 0.14 -1.02
CA ARG A 19 11.15 1.09 -1.11
C ARG A 19 10.42 0.96 -2.45
N LYS A 20 11.14 1.10 -3.56
CA LYS A 20 10.59 0.95 -4.92
C LYS A 20 9.94 -0.41 -5.16
N GLN A 21 10.57 -1.49 -4.71
CA GLN A 21 10.02 -2.84 -4.84
C GLN A 21 8.69 -2.98 -4.08
N THR A 22 8.61 -2.46 -2.85
CA THR A 22 7.37 -2.49 -2.07
C THR A 22 6.29 -1.57 -2.64
N GLU A 23 6.65 -0.41 -3.20
CA GLU A 23 5.70 0.47 -3.90
C GLU A 23 5.11 -0.22 -5.13
N GLN A 24 5.95 -0.88 -5.93
CA GLN A 24 5.51 -1.63 -7.09
C GLN A 24 4.60 -2.79 -6.70
N ALA A 25 4.96 -3.55 -5.65
CA ALA A 25 4.12 -4.63 -5.14
C ALA A 25 2.77 -4.13 -4.62
N LEU A 26 2.75 -2.97 -3.94
CA LEU A 26 1.53 -2.33 -3.49
C LEU A 26 0.63 -1.93 -4.67
N GLN A 27 1.20 -1.30 -5.71
CA GLN A 27 0.45 -0.95 -6.93
C GLN A 27 -0.15 -2.17 -7.63
N GLN A 28 0.61 -3.27 -7.72
CA GLN A 28 0.11 -4.52 -8.28
C GLN A 28 -1.01 -5.13 -7.45
N THR A 29 -0.88 -5.10 -6.11
CA THR A 29 -1.90 -5.62 -5.18
C THR A 29 -3.19 -4.79 -5.25
N LEU A 30 -3.07 -3.46 -5.32
CA LEU A 30 -4.23 -2.58 -5.52
C LEU A 30 -4.93 -2.85 -6.86
N ALA A 31 -4.18 -3.03 -7.94
CA ALA A 31 -4.75 -3.36 -9.25
C ALA A 31 -5.48 -4.71 -9.22
N ALA A 32 -4.94 -5.70 -8.51
CA ALA A 32 -5.60 -6.99 -8.30
C ALA A 32 -6.89 -6.84 -7.48
N ALA A 33 -6.85 -6.09 -6.37
CA ALA A 33 -8.02 -5.82 -5.54
C ALA A 33 -9.12 -5.09 -6.32
N LEU A 34 -8.75 -4.08 -7.12
CA LEU A 34 -9.69 -3.38 -8.01
C LEU A 34 -10.30 -4.32 -9.04
N LYS A 35 -9.50 -5.18 -9.67
CA LYS A 35 -10.02 -6.17 -10.61
C LYS A 35 -10.99 -7.14 -9.95
N GLN A 36 -10.73 -7.56 -8.71
CA GLN A 36 -11.60 -8.49 -8.00
C GLN A 36 -12.93 -7.87 -7.61
N VAL A 37 -12.96 -6.63 -7.10
CA VAL A 37 -14.24 -5.95 -6.78
C VAL A 37 -15.08 -5.64 -8.03
N GLN A 38 -14.49 -5.77 -9.22
CA GLN A 38 -15.16 -5.63 -10.51
C GLN A 38 -15.40 -6.99 -11.20
N SER A 39 -15.14 -8.12 -10.54
CA SER A 39 -15.29 -9.46 -11.15
C SER A 39 -16.67 -10.05 -10.89
N GLU A 40 -17.15 -10.87 -11.84
CA GLU A 40 -18.44 -11.57 -11.73
C GLU A 40 -18.59 -12.39 -10.44
N ASP A 41 -17.51 -13.05 -9.96
CA ASP A 41 -17.52 -13.80 -8.70
C ASP A 41 -17.85 -12.90 -7.48
N TRP A 42 -17.41 -11.64 -7.50
CA TRP A 42 -17.76 -10.66 -6.47
C TRP A 42 -19.22 -10.22 -6.59
N LEU A 43 -19.77 -10.22 -7.80
CA LEU A 43 -21.17 -9.89 -8.06
C LEU A 43 -22.11 -11.01 -7.62
N GLU A 44 -21.77 -12.27 -7.91
CA GLU A 44 -22.58 -13.43 -7.53
C GLU A 44 -22.70 -13.60 -6.00
N ALA A 45 -21.62 -13.32 -5.26
CA ALA A 45 -21.63 -13.34 -3.80
C ALA A 45 -22.53 -12.25 -3.18
N ASN A 46 -22.75 -11.15 -3.91
CA ASN A 46 -23.58 -10.03 -3.51
C ASN A 46 -24.84 -10.00 -4.39
N ALA A 47 -25.79 -10.91 -4.09
CA ALA A 47 -26.98 -11.28 -4.86
C ALA A 47 -27.94 -10.16 -5.38
N ASP A 48 -27.59 -8.88 -5.20
CA ASP A 48 -28.33 -7.69 -5.62
C ASP A 48 -27.69 -6.93 -6.81
N TYR A 49 -26.61 -7.43 -7.43
CA TYR A 49 -25.95 -6.76 -8.55
C TYR A 49 -26.35 -7.36 -9.90
N GLU A 50 -26.84 -6.53 -10.82
CA GLU A 50 -27.35 -6.96 -12.13
C GLU A 50 -26.20 -7.30 -13.10
N ASP A 51 -25.07 -6.60 -13.03
CA ASP A 51 -23.87 -6.76 -13.87
C ASP A 51 -22.62 -5.98 -13.33
N GLU A 52 -21.50 -6.06 -14.04
CA GLU A 52 -20.23 -5.37 -13.71
C GLU A 52 -20.28 -3.84 -13.84
N ASP A 53 -21.28 -3.32 -14.57
CA ASP A 53 -21.53 -1.88 -14.75
C ASP A 53 -22.52 -1.32 -13.71
N SER A 54 -23.02 -2.18 -12.82
CA SER A 54 -23.93 -1.78 -11.75
C SER A 54 -23.30 -0.67 -10.90
N GLN A 55 -24.08 0.36 -10.57
CA GLN A 55 -23.60 1.58 -9.91
C GLN A 55 -22.77 1.30 -8.63
N ILE A 56 -23.15 0.26 -7.90
CA ILE A 56 -22.46 -0.19 -6.69
C ILE A 56 -21.06 -0.77 -6.93
N VAL A 57 -20.80 -1.41 -8.07
CA VAL A 57 -19.48 -1.89 -8.48
C VAL A 57 -18.57 -0.69 -8.73
N VAL A 58 -19.10 0.28 -9.48
CA VAL A 58 -18.43 1.55 -9.76
C VAL A 58 -18.14 2.32 -8.46
N ASP A 59 -19.13 2.41 -7.57
CA ASP A 59 -19.01 3.10 -6.28
C ASP A 59 -17.97 2.42 -5.38
N THR A 60 -17.97 1.08 -5.33
CA THR A 60 -17.01 0.30 -4.55
C THR A 60 -15.58 0.47 -5.08
N ALA A 61 -15.40 0.39 -6.40
CA ALA A 61 -14.10 0.63 -7.02
C ALA A 61 -13.60 2.07 -6.79
N ASN A 62 -14.50 3.06 -6.84
CA ASN A 62 -14.19 4.45 -6.53
C ASN A 62 -13.86 4.65 -5.05
N ALA A 63 -14.58 4.00 -4.15
CA ALA A 63 -14.30 4.01 -2.72
C ALA A 63 -12.89 3.46 -2.44
N LEU A 64 -12.51 2.32 -3.04
CA LEU A 64 -11.18 1.75 -2.89
C LEU A 64 -10.07 2.66 -3.44
N LYS A 65 -10.29 3.31 -4.59
CA LYS A 65 -9.35 4.32 -5.14
C LYS A 65 -9.19 5.52 -4.21
N ASN A 66 -10.30 6.04 -3.68
CA ASN A 66 -10.30 7.18 -2.76
C ASN A 66 -9.62 6.84 -1.43
N ASP A 67 -9.90 5.65 -0.89
CA ASP A 67 -9.25 5.12 0.31
C ASP A 67 -7.74 4.99 0.10
N GLN A 68 -7.29 4.43 -1.02
CA GLN A 68 -5.86 4.38 -1.34
C GLN A 68 -5.23 5.79 -1.41
N ALA A 69 -5.90 6.75 -2.05
CA ALA A 69 -5.38 8.13 -2.14
C ALA A 69 -5.30 8.82 -0.77
N ALA A 70 -6.25 8.56 0.12
CA ALA A 70 -6.22 9.02 1.51
C ALA A 70 -5.09 8.33 2.30
N TRP A 71 -4.94 7.03 2.11
CA TRP A 71 -3.90 6.22 2.74
C TRP A 71 -2.49 6.68 2.35
N GLU A 72 -2.25 7.02 1.08
CA GLU A 72 -0.94 7.55 0.64
C GLU A 72 -0.58 8.86 1.38
N LYS A 73 -1.56 9.75 1.58
CA LYS A 73 -1.36 10.96 2.39
C LYS A 73 -1.08 10.62 3.84
N HIS A 74 -1.81 9.67 4.41
CA HIS A 74 -1.61 9.20 5.78
C HIS A 74 -0.20 8.61 5.96
N LYS A 75 0.27 7.76 5.04
CA LYS A 75 1.62 7.17 5.06
C LYS A 75 2.70 8.23 5.20
N VAL A 76 2.65 9.27 4.36
CA VAL A 76 3.64 10.36 4.39
C VAL A 76 3.63 11.07 5.75
N LEU A 77 2.45 11.47 6.23
CA LEU A 77 2.32 12.18 7.51
C LEU A 77 2.76 11.33 8.70
N PHE A 78 2.35 10.06 8.71
CA PHE A 78 2.69 9.12 9.76
C PHE A 78 4.20 8.85 9.81
N CYS A 79 4.85 8.63 8.67
CA CYS A 79 6.29 8.37 8.64
C CYS A 79 7.13 9.60 8.96
N GLN A 80 6.65 10.82 8.66
CA GLN A 80 7.25 12.05 9.17
C GLN A 80 7.16 12.13 10.69
N ALA A 81 5.99 11.87 11.27
CA ALA A 81 5.79 11.87 12.72
C ALA A 81 6.66 10.80 13.41
N ALA A 82 6.69 9.57 12.89
CA ALA A 82 7.51 8.48 13.43
C ALA A 82 9.02 8.76 13.38
N SER A 83 9.48 9.56 12.43
CA SER A 83 10.89 9.93 12.28
C SER A 83 11.27 11.22 13.01
N SER A 84 10.29 11.92 13.60
CA SER A 84 10.47 13.25 14.21
C SER A 84 11.34 13.26 15.46
N GLN A 85 11.62 12.08 16.03
CA GLN A 85 12.58 11.90 17.13
C GLN A 85 14.01 12.32 16.76
N ILE A 86 14.32 12.49 15.48
CA ILE A 86 15.59 13.05 15.00
C ILE A 86 15.37 14.21 14.03
N SER A 87 16.34 15.11 13.95
CA SER A 87 16.29 16.25 13.03
C SER A 87 16.24 15.77 11.58
N ALA A 88 15.36 16.37 10.76
CA ALA A 88 15.31 16.15 9.32
C ALA A 88 16.63 16.47 8.58
N LYS A 89 17.55 17.20 9.22
CA LYS A 89 18.89 17.49 8.69
C LYS A 89 19.88 16.34 8.91
N THR A 90 19.53 15.33 9.70
CA THR A 90 20.39 14.18 9.99
C THR A 90 20.22 13.13 8.90
N PRO A 91 21.30 12.55 8.34
CA PRO A 91 21.19 11.52 7.29
C PRO A 91 20.28 10.34 7.68
N ASN A 92 20.29 9.95 8.96
CA ASN A 92 19.44 8.88 9.48
C ASN A 92 17.93 9.19 9.44
N TYR A 93 17.52 10.46 9.32
CA TYR A 93 16.10 10.81 9.18
C TYR A 93 15.49 10.16 7.94
N TRP A 94 16.20 10.25 6.82
CA TRP A 94 15.77 9.64 5.57
C TRP A 94 15.68 8.11 5.69
N VAL A 95 16.65 7.49 6.37
CA VAL A 95 16.66 6.04 6.61
C VAL A 95 15.43 5.60 7.43
N LEU A 96 15.10 6.32 8.51
CA LEU A 96 13.92 6.01 9.33
C LEU A 96 12.61 6.23 8.57
N ALA A 97 12.48 7.35 7.86
CA ALA A 97 11.29 7.66 7.08
C ALA A 97 11.05 6.61 5.99
N THR A 98 12.09 6.27 5.22
CA THR A 98 11.98 5.23 4.19
C THR A 98 11.67 3.85 4.77
N GLN A 99 12.27 3.49 5.91
CA GLN A 99 11.96 2.21 6.55
C GLN A 99 10.52 2.15 7.04
N CYS A 100 9.98 3.27 7.52
CA CYS A 100 8.57 3.40 7.85
C CYS A 100 7.68 3.22 6.61
N GLU A 101 7.98 3.89 5.49
CA GLU A 101 7.21 3.77 4.25
C GLU A 101 7.17 2.32 3.73
N ILE A 102 8.31 1.61 3.78
CA ILE A 102 8.40 0.19 3.43
C ILE A 102 7.45 -0.65 4.30
N ASN A 103 7.40 -0.39 5.61
CA ASN A 103 6.57 -1.13 6.54
C ASN A 103 5.08 -0.82 6.33
N MET A 104 4.75 0.46 6.10
CA MET A 104 3.39 0.89 5.75
C MET A 104 2.92 0.21 4.46
N ASN A 105 3.75 0.20 3.41
CA ASN A 105 3.42 -0.47 2.15
C ASN A 105 3.13 -1.97 2.36
N LYS A 106 3.92 -2.67 3.19
CA LYS A 106 3.69 -4.08 3.51
C LYS A 106 2.37 -4.30 4.25
N ALA A 107 2.10 -3.51 5.29
CA ALA A 107 0.84 -3.60 6.02
C ALA A 107 -0.38 -3.37 5.12
N ARG A 108 -0.27 -2.40 4.19
CA ARG A 108 -1.33 -2.13 3.23
C ARG A 108 -1.52 -3.24 2.20
N ILE A 109 -0.45 -3.89 1.76
CA ILE A 109 -0.55 -5.10 0.93
C ILE A 109 -1.33 -6.18 1.69
N ASP A 110 -1.03 -6.40 2.97
CA ASP A 110 -1.74 -7.39 3.80
C ASP A 110 -3.23 -7.04 3.96
N GLU A 111 -3.57 -5.75 4.19
CA GLU A 111 -4.95 -5.27 4.23
C GLU A 111 -5.71 -5.54 2.91
N LEU A 112 -5.09 -5.22 1.77
CA LEU A 112 -5.70 -5.44 0.44
C LEU A 112 -5.87 -6.93 0.15
N ASN A 113 -4.90 -7.77 0.54
CA ASN A 113 -5.03 -9.23 0.43
C ASN A 113 -6.15 -9.77 1.31
N ALA A 114 -6.31 -9.25 2.52
CA ALA A 114 -7.39 -9.65 3.42
C ALA A 114 -8.76 -9.24 2.86
N LEU A 115 -8.87 -8.06 2.27
CA LEU A 115 -10.09 -7.62 1.55
C LEU A 115 -10.44 -8.60 0.43
N MET A 116 -9.46 -8.97 -0.41
CA MET A 116 -9.64 -9.93 -1.49
C MET A 116 -10.06 -11.33 -0.98
N ALA A 117 -9.55 -11.77 0.17
CA ALA A 117 -9.90 -13.06 0.74
C ALA A 117 -11.34 -13.14 1.30
N GLN A 118 -11.94 -12.01 1.69
CA GLN A 118 -13.32 -12.00 2.22
C GLN A 118 -14.38 -12.34 1.17
N VAL A 119 -14.04 -12.23 -0.11
CA VAL A 119 -14.95 -12.43 -1.24
C VAL A 119 -14.68 -13.74 -1.98
N GLN A 120 -13.81 -14.59 -1.44
CA GLN A 120 -13.65 -15.94 -1.96
C GLN A 120 -14.79 -16.82 -1.40
N PRO A 121 -15.52 -17.56 -2.25
CA PRO A 121 -16.65 -18.41 -1.84
C PRO A 121 -16.24 -19.57 -0.92
#